data_AF-A0A2K6Q3E0-F1
#
_entry.id   AF-A0A2K6Q3E0-F1
#
_cell.length_a   1.000
_cell.length_b   1.000
_cell.length_c   1.000
_cell.angle_alpha   90.00
_cell.angle_beta   90.00
_cell.angle_gamma   90.00
#
_symmetry.space_group_name_H-M   'P 1'
#
loop_
_entity.id
_entity.type
_entity.pdbx_description
1 polymer ?
#
loop_
_entity_poly.entity_id
_entity_poly.type
_entity_poly.pdbx_seq_one_letter_code
_entity_poly.pdbx_strand_id
1 'polypeptide(L)'
;DGATGSPALSAVRAGPQGCAGWRDAGRGPSPPRPALAPRGPFPTRERHLPGPPPSLSSAWAWPRAPPCDRRARAEQVARSLRQSWARGARYYLKESRGSRRWLLFLEGGWYCFNRENCDSRYNTMRRLMSSRDWPRTRTGTGILSSQPEENPYWWNANMVFIPYCSSDVWSGASSKSEKNEYAFMGALIIQEVVRELLGRGLSGAKVLLLAGSSAGGTGVLLNVDRVAEQLEELGYPAIQVRGLADSGWFLDNKQYRHTDCVDTITCAPTEAIRRGIRYWNGVVPERCRRQFQEGEEWNCFFGYKIYPTLRCPVFVVQWLFDEAQLAVDNVHLTGQPVQESQRLYIQNLGRELLHGPWEPHAKYHWTDVQVKGTSLPRALHCWDRSLHDSHKTSKSPLKGCPVHLVDSCPWPHCNPSCPTVRDQFTGQEMNVAQFLMHMGFDVQTVAQQQGLEPSKLLGLLSDGS
;
A
#
# COMPACT_ATOMS: atom_id res chain seq x y z
N ASP A 1 -13.36 -77.18 22.28
CA ASP A 1 -12.58 -77.15 21.01
C ASP A 1 -11.74 -75.87 20.94
N GLY A 2 -10.68 -75.86 20.13
CA GLY A 2 -9.51 -74.95 20.23
C GLY A 2 -9.77 -73.43 20.33
N ALA A 3 -8.87 -72.59 20.84
CA ALA A 3 -7.44 -72.47 20.49
C ALA A 3 -7.27 -72.39 18.95
N THR A 4 -6.87 -71.30 18.30
CA THR A 4 -5.81 -70.30 18.56
C THR A 4 -6.09 -69.04 17.69
N GLY A 5 -5.47 -67.85 17.84
CA GLY A 5 -4.48 -67.33 18.81
C GLY A 5 -4.27 -65.80 18.68
N SER A 6 -3.73 -65.18 19.74
CA SER A 6 -3.42 -63.72 19.91
C SER A 6 -1.95 -63.38 19.49
N PRO A 7 -1.27 -62.26 19.86
CA PRO A 7 -1.57 -61.02 20.65
C PRO A 7 -1.62 -59.73 19.74
N ALA A 8 -1.46 -58.45 20.12
CA ALA A 8 -1.09 -57.65 21.32
C ALA A 8 -1.92 -56.32 21.31
N LEU A 9 -2.13 -55.47 22.34
CA LEU A 9 -1.34 -54.85 23.44
C LEU A 9 -0.33 -53.79 22.93
N SER A 10 -0.36 -52.49 23.32
CA SER A 10 -0.88 -51.76 24.52
C SER A 10 -1.37 -50.33 24.12
N ALA A 11 -2.30 -49.57 24.74
CA ALA A 11 -2.62 -49.24 26.15
C ALA A 11 -1.51 -48.37 26.83
N VAL A 12 -1.69 -47.23 27.56
CA VAL A 12 -2.79 -46.46 28.24
C VAL A 12 -2.33 -44.96 28.32
N ARG A 13 -3.08 -43.91 27.94
CA ARG A 13 -4.04 -43.00 28.66
C ARG A 13 -3.52 -42.09 29.81
N ALA A 14 -3.90 -40.78 29.72
CA ALA A 14 -4.01 -39.71 30.76
C ALA A 14 -2.77 -38.84 31.16
N GLY A 15 -2.97 -37.51 31.24
CA GLY A 15 -2.05 -36.46 31.78
C GLY A 15 -2.43 -36.04 33.23
N PRO A 16 -2.37 -34.75 33.66
CA PRO A 16 -1.93 -33.49 33.01
C PRO A 16 -1.01 -32.58 33.91
N GLN A 17 -0.89 -31.27 33.58
CA GLN A 17 -0.35 -30.13 34.38
C GLN A 17 1.19 -29.91 34.46
N GLY A 18 1.59 -28.64 34.67
CA GLY A 18 2.83 -28.27 35.39
C GLY A 18 3.71 -27.20 34.75
N CYS A 19 3.93 -26.07 35.43
CA CYS A 19 4.84 -25.00 35.00
C CYS A 19 6.23 -25.04 35.70
N ALA A 20 7.17 -24.26 35.15
CA ALA A 20 8.28 -23.57 35.82
C ALA A 20 9.57 -24.34 36.23
N GLY A 21 10.60 -24.16 35.40
CA GLY A 21 11.95 -23.70 35.80
C GLY A 21 12.91 -24.65 36.53
N TRP A 22 14.22 -24.40 36.39
CA TRP A 22 15.15 -23.99 37.48
C TRP A 22 16.53 -23.63 36.89
N ARG A 23 17.32 -22.86 37.65
CA ARG A 23 18.71 -22.42 37.35
C ARG A 23 19.71 -23.30 38.15
N ASP A 24 21.04 -23.12 38.25
CA ASP A 24 22.00 -22.08 37.81
C ASP A 24 23.47 -22.61 37.90
N ALA A 25 24.45 -21.72 37.61
CA ALA A 25 25.90 -21.78 37.92
C ALA A 25 26.83 -22.69 37.06
N GLY A 26 28.06 -22.28 36.67
CA GLY A 26 28.73 -20.98 36.78
C GLY A 26 30.26 -21.07 36.95
N ARG A 27 31.06 -20.27 36.19
CA ARG A 27 32.47 -19.85 36.46
C ARG A 27 33.05 -18.98 35.30
N GLY A 28 33.83 -17.94 35.61
CA GLY A 28 34.77 -17.23 34.69
C GLY A 28 36.21 -17.28 35.26
N PRO A 29 37.17 -16.38 34.94
CA PRO A 29 37.22 -15.26 33.97
C PRO A 29 38.50 -15.23 33.05
N SER A 30 38.79 -14.06 32.43
CA SER A 30 39.77 -13.73 31.35
C SER A 30 41.30 -13.77 31.70
N PRO A 31 42.29 -13.53 30.78
CA PRO A 31 42.67 -12.18 30.26
C PRO A 31 43.32 -12.19 28.80
N PRO A 32 44.17 -11.25 28.26
CA PRO A 32 44.02 -10.76 26.86
C PRO A 32 45.28 -10.73 25.90
N ARG A 33 45.04 -10.28 24.65
CA ARG A 33 45.91 -9.70 23.56
C ARG A 33 47.46 -9.64 23.72
N PRO A 34 48.19 -9.73 22.58
CA PRO A 34 48.71 -8.48 21.97
C PRO A 34 48.55 -8.37 20.43
N ALA A 35 48.83 -7.17 19.89
CA ALA A 35 48.84 -6.87 18.46
C ALA A 35 50.25 -6.48 18.00
N LEU A 36 50.61 -6.72 16.73
CA LEU A 36 51.82 -6.20 16.09
C LEU A 36 51.70 -6.12 14.56
N ALA A 37 52.22 -5.03 14.00
CA ALA A 37 52.55 -4.75 12.59
C ALA A 37 53.85 -3.89 12.63
N PRO A 38 54.52 -3.44 11.53
CA PRO A 38 54.20 -3.53 10.08
C PRO A 38 55.46 -3.85 9.18
N ARG A 39 55.42 -3.46 7.88
CA ARG A 39 56.49 -3.52 6.82
C ARG A 39 56.65 -4.92 6.17
N GLY A 40 57.04 -5.12 4.89
CA GLY A 40 57.49 -4.26 3.77
C GLY A 40 57.46 -5.06 2.42
N PRO A 41 57.90 -4.52 1.26
CA PRO A 41 57.19 -4.78 -0.03
C PRO A 41 57.89 -5.64 -1.14
N PHE A 42 57.08 -5.99 -2.17
CA PHE A 42 57.39 -6.50 -3.54
C PHE A 42 57.88 -7.98 -3.70
N PRO A 43 57.89 -8.58 -4.93
CA PRO A 43 56.72 -8.89 -5.79
C PRO A 43 56.73 -10.31 -6.41
N THR A 44 55.58 -10.88 -6.84
CA THR A 44 55.52 -11.76 -8.05
C THR A 44 54.09 -12.10 -8.54
N ARG A 45 53.92 -11.85 -9.84
CA ARG A 45 53.02 -12.38 -10.89
C ARG A 45 52.06 -13.57 -10.62
N GLU A 46 50.77 -13.30 -10.86
CA GLU A 46 49.72 -14.09 -11.56
C GLU A 46 49.73 -15.64 -11.54
N ARG A 47 48.65 -16.23 -10.99
CA ARG A 47 47.87 -17.30 -11.66
C ARG A 47 46.38 -17.11 -11.43
N HIS A 48 45.57 -17.36 -12.46
CA HIS A 48 44.12 -17.21 -12.42
C HIS A 48 43.42 -18.29 -11.59
N LEU A 49 42.38 -17.90 -10.87
CA LEU A 49 41.25 -18.75 -10.47
C LEU A 49 39.95 -18.06 -10.93
N PRO A 50 38.92 -18.81 -11.35
CA PRO A 50 37.68 -18.24 -11.86
C PRO A 50 36.89 -17.55 -10.75
N GLY A 51 36.41 -16.33 -11.01
CA GLY A 51 35.53 -15.62 -10.09
C GLY A 51 34.15 -16.26 -9.98
N PRO A 52 33.42 -16.04 -8.86
CA PRO A 52 32.04 -16.52 -8.72
C PRO A 52 31.12 -15.87 -9.77
N PRO A 53 29.99 -16.51 -10.13
CA PRO A 53 29.04 -15.96 -11.09
C PRO A 53 28.46 -14.62 -10.58
N PRO A 54 28.09 -13.69 -11.48
CA PRO A 54 27.62 -12.38 -11.09
C PRO A 54 26.34 -12.48 -10.25
N SER A 55 26.35 -11.86 -9.07
CA SER A 55 25.16 -11.71 -8.26
C SER A 55 24.12 -10.87 -9.01
N LEU A 56 22.87 -11.37 -9.03
CA LEU A 56 21.73 -10.64 -9.57
C LEU A 56 21.46 -9.42 -8.69
N SER A 57 22.07 -8.29 -9.04
CA SER A 57 21.82 -7.01 -8.38
C SER A 57 20.34 -6.65 -8.50
N SER A 58 19.64 -6.72 -7.38
CA SER A 58 18.22 -6.36 -7.24
C SER A 58 17.99 -4.85 -7.16
N ALA A 59 19.00 -4.04 -7.49
CA ALA A 59 18.99 -2.59 -7.32
C ALA A 59 18.49 -1.83 -8.56
N TRP A 60 17.51 -0.96 -8.35
CA TRP A 60 16.72 -0.25 -9.37
C TRP A 60 17.39 1.11 -9.63
N ALA A 61 17.54 1.53 -10.89
CA ALA A 61 18.45 2.62 -11.28
C ALA A 61 17.73 3.81 -11.96
N TRP A 62 18.39 4.98 -11.94
CA TRP A 62 17.78 6.27 -12.31
C TRP A 62 17.65 6.56 -13.80
N PRO A 63 16.55 7.23 -14.16
CA PRO A 63 16.57 8.29 -15.17
C PRO A 63 16.14 9.69 -14.65
N ARG A 64 16.09 10.72 -15.52
CA ARG A 64 16.17 12.16 -15.15
C ARG A 64 14.91 13.00 -15.48
N ALA A 65 14.12 13.38 -14.46
CA ALA A 65 13.00 14.36 -14.51
C ALA A 65 13.12 15.50 -13.41
N PRO A 66 12.18 16.47 -13.23
CA PRO A 66 12.40 17.86 -12.71
C PRO A 66 11.95 18.21 -11.25
N PRO A 67 12.48 19.28 -10.59
CA PRO A 67 12.54 19.45 -9.12
C PRO A 67 11.25 19.38 -8.26
N CYS A 68 11.34 18.68 -7.11
CA CYS A 68 10.37 18.67 -6.00
C CYS A 68 10.84 19.48 -4.76
N ASP A 69 11.51 20.65 -4.93
CA ASP A 69 12.20 21.36 -3.84
C ASP A 69 11.83 22.86 -3.72
N ARG A 70 11.91 23.41 -2.49
CA ARG A 70 11.48 24.76 -2.06
C ARG A 70 12.11 25.95 -2.84
N ARG A 71 13.07 25.72 -3.75
CA ARG A 71 13.98 26.73 -4.33
C ARG A 71 13.90 26.96 -5.85
N ALA A 72 12.88 26.48 -6.55
CA ALA A 72 12.61 26.93 -7.92
C ALA A 72 12.05 28.38 -7.91
N ARG A 73 12.83 29.35 -8.41
CA ARG A 73 12.31 30.68 -8.77
C ARG A 73 11.62 30.62 -10.14
N ALA A 74 10.57 31.42 -10.32
CA ALA A 74 9.79 31.46 -11.54
C ALA A 74 10.38 32.47 -12.53
N GLU A 75 10.96 32.01 -13.65
CA GLU A 75 11.28 32.86 -14.81
C GLU A 75 10.89 32.17 -16.13
N GLN A 76 10.14 32.91 -16.94
CA GLN A 76 9.76 32.73 -18.35
C GLN A 76 9.38 31.32 -18.87
N VAL A 77 8.10 31.21 -19.20
CA VAL A 77 7.39 30.01 -19.67
C VAL A 77 7.79 29.60 -21.10
N ALA A 78 7.50 28.35 -21.45
CA ALA A 78 7.68 27.69 -22.76
C ALA A 78 9.11 27.29 -23.16
N ARG A 79 10.15 28.14 -23.01
CA ARG A 79 11.51 27.77 -23.45
C ARG A 79 12.40 27.15 -22.34
N SER A 80 12.15 27.49 -21.08
CA SER A 80 12.86 26.96 -19.90
C SER A 80 12.53 25.49 -19.58
N LEU A 81 11.38 24.99 -20.06
CA LEU A 81 10.88 23.61 -19.89
C LEU A 81 11.73 22.51 -20.56
N ARG A 82 12.89 22.83 -21.14
CA ARG A 82 13.90 21.83 -21.56
C ARG A 82 15.22 21.93 -20.79
N GLN A 83 15.44 23.00 -20.02
CA GLN A 83 16.70 23.26 -19.31
C GLN A 83 16.56 23.25 -17.78
N SER A 84 15.38 23.59 -17.21
CA SER A 84 15.13 23.45 -15.76
C SER A 84 15.03 21.98 -15.28
N TRP A 85 15.05 21.04 -16.22
CA TRP A 85 14.72 19.63 -16.04
C TRP A 85 15.85 18.76 -15.48
N ALA A 86 17.03 19.34 -15.28
CA ALA A 86 18.18 18.62 -14.76
C ALA A 86 18.08 18.20 -13.27
N ARG A 87 17.03 18.58 -12.52
CA ARG A 87 17.06 18.57 -11.04
C ARG A 87 15.82 18.12 -10.23
N GLY A 88 15.05 17.13 -10.67
CA GLY A 88 14.57 16.06 -9.76
C GLY A 88 13.09 15.95 -9.34
N ALA A 89 12.32 15.19 -10.10
CA ALA A 89 11.16 14.41 -9.61
C ALA A 89 11.43 13.01 -10.14
N ARG A 90 11.91 12.14 -9.27
CA ARG A 90 12.59 10.92 -9.71
C ARG A 90 11.74 9.70 -9.42
N TYR A 91 11.41 8.96 -10.46
CA TYR A 91 10.96 7.59 -10.34
C TYR A 91 12.17 6.64 -10.24
N TYR A 92 11.97 5.50 -9.60
CA TYR A 92 12.89 4.37 -9.67
C TYR A 92 12.39 3.41 -10.74
N LEU A 93 13.28 2.88 -11.57
CA LEU A 93 12.96 2.00 -12.69
C LEU A 93 13.81 0.72 -12.64
N LYS A 94 13.19 -0.40 -13.01
CA LYS A 94 13.88 -1.59 -13.53
C LYS A 94 13.13 -2.06 -14.76
N GLU A 95 13.89 -2.17 -15.85
CA GLU A 95 13.40 -2.69 -17.12
C GLU A 95 13.36 -4.23 -17.08
N SER A 96 12.29 -4.82 -17.61
CA SER A 96 12.27 -6.21 -18.05
C SER A 96 12.07 -6.22 -19.57
N ARG A 97 13.17 -6.36 -20.31
CA ARG A 97 13.22 -6.16 -21.78
C ARG A 97 12.40 -7.15 -22.60
N GLY A 98 11.98 -8.27 -22.00
CA GLY A 98 11.04 -9.22 -22.62
C GLY A 98 9.57 -8.94 -22.29
N SER A 99 9.28 -8.01 -21.38
CA SER A 99 7.95 -7.79 -20.83
C SER A 99 7.27 -6.57 -21.42
N ARG A 100 6.01 -6.73 -21.83
CA ARG A 100 5.13 -5.64 -22.27
C ARG A 100 4.14 -5.21 -21.19
N ARG A 101 4.34 -5.65 -19.94
CA ARG A 101 3.59 -5.19 -18.76
C ARG A 101 4.40 -4.13 -18.05
N TRP A 102 3.73 -3.04 -17.68
CA TRP A 102 4.29 -1.92 -16.92
C TRP A 102 3.44 -1.70 -15.67
N LEU A 103 4.09 -1.54 -14.53
CA LEU A 103 3.45 -1.22 -13.25
C LEU A 103 4.07 0.08 -12.74
N LEU A 104 3.25 1.14 -12.69
CA LEU A 104 3.61 2.45 -12.14
C LEU A 104 2.95 2.58 -10.77
N PHE A 105 3.74 2.56 -9.69
CA PHE A 105 3.26 2.61 -8.33
C PHE A 105 3.40 4.02 -7.73
N LEU A 106 2.28 4.57 -7.27
CA LEU A 106 2.17 5.84 -6.56
C LEU A 106 2.33 5.61 -5.06
N GLU A 107 3.37 6.19 -4.46
CA GLU A 107 3.53 6.22 -3.01
C GLU A 107 2.42 7.06 -2.35
N GLY A 108 2.03 6.71 -1.12
CA GLY A 108 1.10 7.48 -0.29
C GLY A 108 1.78 8.10 0.94
N GLY A 109 0.96 8.49 1.93
CA GLY A 109 1.43 9.01 3.21
C GLY A 109 0.88 10.39 3.53
N TRP A 110 -0.44 10.48 3.74
CA TRP A 110 -1.16 11.70 4.12
C TRP A 110 -0.98 12.86 3.13
N TYR A 111 -1.20 14.09 3.57
CA TYR A 111 -1.15 15.32 2.76
C TYR A 111 -0.93 16.53 3.70
N CYS A 112 -0.94 17.75 3.18
CA CYS A 112 -0.98 18.97 4.01
C CYS A 112 -1.78 20.06 3.27
N PHE A 113 -2.78 20.64 3.92
CA PHE A 113 -3.81 21.49 3.29
C PHE A 113 -3.75 22.98 3.69
N ASN A 114 -2.78 23.38 4.50
CA ASN A 114 -2.50 24.78 4.80
C ASN A 114 -0.99 25.00 5.03
N ARG A 115 -0.58 26.25 5.28
CA ARG A 115 0.83 26.59 5.51
C ARG A 115 1.40 25.87 6.75
N GLU A 116 0.70 25.93 7.87
CA GLU A 116 1.16 25.48 9.19
C GLU A 116 1.40 23.96 9.20
N ASN A 117 0.44 23.17 8.70
CA ASN A 117 0.59 21.73 8.62
C ASN A 117 1.58 21.29 7.52
N CYS A 118 1.75 22.06 6.43
CA CYS A 118 2.84 21.82 5.49
C CYS A 118 4.22 22.15 6.08
N ASP A 119 4.36 23.21 6.88
CA ASP A 119 5.62 23.55 7.57
C ASP A 119 5.97 22.50 8.63
N SER A 120 4.99 22.05 9.43
CA SER A 120 5.16 20.93 10.37
C SER A 120 5.58 19.64 9.65
N ARG A 121 4.89 19.28 8.55
CA ARG A 121 5.21 18.12 7.72
C ARG A 121 6.58 18.23 7.03
N TYR A 122 7.01 19.43 6.63
CA TYR A 122 8.34 19.63 6.04
C TYR A 122 9.46 19.39 7.05
N ASN A 123 9.23 19.76 8.32
CA ASN A 123 10.19 19.57 9.41
C ASN A 123 10.23 18.11 9.91
N THR A 124 9.09 17.44 9.97
CA THR A 124 8.97 16.08 10.54
C THR A 124 9.05 14.94 9.50
N MET A 125 8.59 15.18 8.27
CA MET A 125 8.42 14.16 7.21
C MET A 125 9.03 14.60 5.87
N ARG A 126 10.17 15.30 5.90
CA ARG A 126 10.81 15.96 4.73
C ARG A 126 10.91 15.10 3.47
N ARG A 127 11.10 13.77 3.58
CA ARG A 127 11.14 12.84 2.44
C ARG A 127 9.90 12.89 1.56
N LEU A 128 8.74 13.23 2.15
CA LEU A 128 7.44 13.34 1.47
C LEU A 128 7.15 14.76 0.93
N MET A 129 8.14 15.67 1.01
CA MET A 129 8.07 17.05 0.54
C MET A 129 9.37 17.51 -0.15
N SER A 130 10.29 16.58 -0.43
CA SER A 130 11.59 16.87 -1.02
C SER A 130 12.27 15.62 -1.55
N SER A 131 12.86 15.72 -2.74
CA SER A 131 13.68 14.65 -3.34
C SER A 131 15.17 14.70 -2.97
N ARG A 132 15.58 15.58 -2.04
CA ARG A 132 17.00 15.80 -1.69
C ARG A 132 17.65 14.56 -1.10
N ASP A 133 16.95 13.92 -0.17
CA ASP A 133 17.49 12.85 0.69
C ASP A 133 17.07 11.45 0.19
N TRP A 134 16.65 11.34 -1.07
CA TRP A 134 16.23 10.08 -1.67
C TRP A 134 17.44 9.18 -2.00
N PRO A 135 17.43 7.90 -1.60
CA PRO A 135 18.53 6.98 -1.86
C PRO A 135 18.71 6.74 -3.36
N ARG A 136 19.92 6.34 -3.79
CA ARG A 136 20.18 6.12 -5.23
C ARG A 136 19.43 4.93 -5.84
N THR A 137 18.99 4.01 -4.99
CA THR A 137 18.29 2.78 -5.36
C THR A 137 17.24 2.50 -4.28
N ARG A 138 16.17 1.79 -4.63
CA ARG A 138 15.17 1.23 -3.70
C ARG A 138 14.95 -0.21 -4.07
N THR A 139 14.74 -1.10 -3.11
CA THR A 139 14.28 -2.46 -3.38
C THR A 139 12.76 -2.44 -3.62
N GLY A 140 12.29 -3.07 -4.71
CA GLY A 140 10.87 -3.33 -4.92
C GLY A 140 10.39 -4.48 -4.03
N THR A 141 9.24 -4.31 -3.39
CA THR A 141 8.62 -5.27 -2.45
C THR A 141 7.14 -5.47 -2.80
N GLY A 142 6.53 -6.56 -2.34
CA GLY A 142 5.16 -6.95 -2.68
C GLY A 142 4.96 -7.03 -4.19
N ILE A 143 3.94 -6.35 -4.72
CA ILE A 143 3.66 -6.28 -6.17
C ILE A 143 4.79 -5.63 -7.01
N LEU A 144 5.73 -4.92 -6.39
CA LEU A 144 6.93 -4.37 -7.04
C LEU A 144 8.15 -5.31 -6.98
N SER A 145 8.07 -6.41 -6.21
CA SER A 145 9.14 -7.39 -6.16
C SER A 145 9.28 -8.11 -7.50
N SER A 146 10.50 -8.54 -7.81
CA SER A 146 10.78 -9.42 -8.95
C SER A 146 11.13 -10.85 -8.52
N GLN A 147 10.94 -11.20 -7.26
CA GLN A 147 11.01 -12.57 -6.77
C GLN A 147 9.65 -13.22 -7.03
N PRO A 148 9.54 -14.32 -7.81
CA PRO A 148 8.27 -15.01 -8.07
C PRO A 148 7.56 -15.46 -6.80
N GLU A 149 8.32 -15.76 -5.74
CA GLU A 149 7.85 -16.21 -4.43
C GLU A 149 7.05 -15.09 -3.72
N GLU A 150 7.52 -13.86 -3.84
CA GLU A 150 6.87 -12.66 -3.28
C GLU A 150 5.84 -12.08 -4.26
N ASN A 151 6.01 -12.23 -5.58
CA ASN A 151 5.12 -11.66 -6.59
C ASN A 151 4.73 -12.67 -7.68
N PRO A 152 3.82 -13.62 -7.40
CA PRO A 152 3.60 -14.80 -8.26
C PRO A 152 3.24 -14.50 -9.71
N TYR A 153 2.56 -13.38 -9.97
CA TYR A 153 1.98 -13.09 -11.29
C TYR A 153 2.66 -11.93 -12.03
N TRP A 154 3.15 -10.91 -11.33
CA TRP A 154 3.68 -9.69 -11.93
C TRP A 154 5.19 -9.51 -11.80
N TRP A 155 5.94 -10.43 -11.15
CA TRP A 155 7.39 -10.31 -10.88
C TRP A 155 8.25 -9.89 -12.10
N ASN A 156 7.87 -10.32 -13.29
CA ASN A 156 8.55 -10.03 -14.56
C ASN A 156 7.96 -8.83 -15.33
N ALA A 157 7.23 -7.91 -14.69
CA ALA A 157 6.84 -6.63 -15.30
C ALA A 157 7.99 -5.61 -15.24
N ASN A 158 7.91 -4.57 -16.06
CA ASN A 158 8.69 -3.36 -15.85
C ASN A 158 8.06 -2.63 -14.66
N MET A 159 8.78 -2.46 -13.54
CA MET A 159 8.23 -1.72 -12.40
C MET A 159 8.86 -0.34 -12.27
N VAL A 160 7.98 0.58 -11.89
CA VAL A 160 8.27 1.98 -11.66
C VAL A 160 7.71 2.36 -10.30
N PHE A 161 8.54 2.89 -9.41
CA PHE A 161 8.09 3.47 -8.15
C PHE A 161 8.20 4.99 -8.23
N ILE A 162 7.08 5.68 -8.07
CA ILE A 162 6.98 7.15 -8.10
C ILE A 162 6.80 7.61 -6.64
N PRO A 163 7.84 8.17 -6.00
CA PRO A 163 7.76 8.59 -4.60
C PRO A 163 6.93 9.87 -4.47
N TYR A 164 6.24 9.99 -3.35
CA TYR A 164 5.28 11.05 -3.11
C TYR A 164 5.97 12.25 -2.46
N CYS A 165 6.26 13.29 -3.24
CA CYS A 165 6.85 14.55 -2.75
C CYS A 165 5.92 15.76 -2.84
N SER A 166 4.71 15.61 -3.38
CA SER A 166 3.80 16.73 -3.65
C SER A 166 2.85 17.03 -2.49
N SER A 167 2.52 16.06 -1.63
CA SER A 167 1.62 16.25 -0.47
C SER A 167 0.19 16.72 -0.79
N ASP A 168 -0.26 16.46 -2.01
CA ASP A 168 -1.52 16.91 -2.63
C ASP A 168 -2.45 15.77 -3.09
N VAL A 169 -2.25 14.54 -2.58
CA VAL A 169 -3.00 13.33 -2.98
C VAL A 169 -2.94 13.08 -4.50
N TRP A 170 -1.81 13.46 -5.13
CA TRP A 170 -1.60 13.37 -6.58
C TRP A 170 -2.58 14.21 -7.42
N SER A 171 -3.22 15.21 -6.83
CA SER A 171 -4.21 16.07 -7.50
C SER A 171 -3.64 17.38 -8.03
N GLY A 172 -2.54 17.89 -7.47
CA GLY A 172 -2.07 19.26 -7.72
C GLY A 172 -1.56 19.49 -9.15
N ALA A 173 -1.92 20.64 -9.71
CA ALA A 173 -1.43 21.13 -11.00
C ALA A 173 -0.81 22.54 -10.92
N SER A 174 -0.39 22.98 -9.72
CA SER A 174 0.22 24.30 -9.49
C SER A 174 1.74 24.24 -9.33
N SER A 175 2.44 24.96 -10.20
CA SER A 175 3.86 25.29 -9.97
C SER A 175 4.02 26.28 -8.82
N LYS A 176 5.20 26.31 -8.20
CA LYS A 176 5.55 27.32 -7.20
C LYS A 176 5.40 28.74 -7.80
N SER A 177 4.85 29.66 -7.02
CA SER A 177 4.74 31.09 -7.36
C SER A 177 5.25 31.95 -6.20
N GLU A 178 5.31 33.27 -6.38
CA GLU A 178 5.64 34.18 -5.25
C GLU A 178 4.55 34.18 -4.16
N LYS A 179 3.32 33.78 -4.51
CA LYS A 179 2.19 33.64 -3.56
C LYS A 179 2.14 32.26 -2.90
N ASN A 180 2.66 31.22 -3.55
CA ASN A 180 2.61 29.84 -3.07
C ASN A 180 4.01 29.36 -2.67
N GLU A 181 4.27 29.21 -1.37
CA GLU A 181 5.59 28.80 -0.88
C GLU A 181 5.96 27.35 -1.24
N TYR A 182 4.96 26.50 -1.50
CA TYR A 182 5.07 25.11 -1.92
C TYR A 182 4.58 24.92 -3.37
N ALA A 183 5.03 23.84 -4.01
CA ALA A 183 4.54 23.40 -5.31
C ALA A 183 3.69 22.13 -5.13
N PHE A 184 2.50 22.13 -5.70
CA PHE A 184 1.54 21.03 -5.64
C PHE A 184 1.33 20.54 -7.06
N MET A 185 2.14 19.55 -7.46
CA MET A 185 2.35 19.14 -8.85
C MET A 185 2.11 17.64 -9.06
N GLY A 186 1.41 16.96 -8.15
CA GLY A 186 1.23 15.51 -8.17
C GLY A 186 0.68 14.96 -9.49
N ALA A 187 -0.34 15.59 -10.07
CA ALA A 187 -0.91 15.18 -11.34
C ALA A 187 0.09 15.38 -12.51
N LEU A 188 0.85 16.49 -12.47
CA LEU A 188 1.87 16.81 -13.48
C LEU A 188 3.08 15.86 -13.38
N ILE A 189 3.46 15.43 -12.17
CA ILE A 189 4.52 14.43 -11.96
C ILE A 189 4.12 13.12 -12.63
N ILE A 190 2.88 12.65 -12.48
CA ILE A 190 2.41 11.40 -13.12
C ILE A 190 2.46 11.52 -14.64
N GLN A 191 1.87 12.57 -15.20
CA GLN A 191 1.88 12.80 -16.66
C GLN A 191 3.29 12.81 -17.21
N GLU A 192 4.21 13.43 -16.50
CA GLU A 192 5.59 13.54 -16.93
C GLU A 192 6.34 12.21 -16.85
N VAL A 193 6.19 11.45 -15.76
CA VAL A 193 6.82 10.12 -15.65
C VAL A 193 6.35 9.22 -16.79
N VAL A 194 5.05 9.23 -17.12
CA VAL A 194 4.51 8.51 -18.29
C VAL A 194 5.20 8.98 -19.58
N ARG A 195 5.34 10.30 -19.79
CA ARG A 195 5.98 10.89 -20.97
C ARG A 195 7.45 10.47 -21.13
N GLU A 196 8.24 10.45 -20.05
CA GLU A 196 9.63 9.99 -20.13
C GLU A 196 9.76 8.49 -20.40
N LEU A 197 8.88 7.69 -19.79
CA LEU A 197 8.90 6.23 -19.91
C LEU A 197 8.57 5.75 -21.33
N LEU A 198 7.84 6.54 -22.14
CA LEU A 198 7.66 6.26 -23.57
C LEU A 198 9.00 6.12 -24.31
N GLY A 199 9.99 6.96 -23.96
CA GLY A 199 11.37 6.86 -24.46
C GLY A 199 12.21 5.73 -23.83
N ARG A 200 11.61 4.93 -22.94
CA ARG A 200 12.25 3.83 -22.19
C ARG A 200 11.56 2.48 -22.40
N GLY A 201 10.71 2.39 -23.42
CA GLY A 201 10.02 1.15 -23.82
C GLY A 201 8.56 1.05 -23.38
N LEU A 202 8.00 2.03 -22.65
CA LEU A 202 6.55 2.07 -22.38
C LEU A 202 5.74 2.17 -23.69
N SER A 203 6.31 2.80 -24.71
CA SER A 203 5.78 2.84 -26.08
C SER A 203 5.51 1.44 -26.69
N GLY A 204 6.18 0.39 -26.21
CA GLY A 204 5.96 -1.00 -26.62
C GLY A 204 5.06 -1.82 -25.68
N ALA A 205 4.42 -1.18 -24.69
CA ALA A 205 3.58 -1.84 -23.71
C ALA A 205 2.28 -2.42 -24.34
N LYS A 206 1.74 -3.45 -23.68
CA LYS A 206 0.36 -3.93 -23.87
C LYS A 206 -0.55 -3.48 -22.73
N VAL A 207 -0.02 -3.45 -21.51
CA VAL A 207 -0.76 -3.06 -20.30
C VAL A 207 0.12 -2.13 -19.46
N LEU A 208 -0.48 -1.00 -19.05
CA LEU A 208 0.04 -0.10 -18.02
C LEU A 208 -0.93 -0.19 -16.83
N LEU A 209 -0.46 -0.76 -15.72
CA LEU A 209 -1.18 -0.75 -14.44
C LEU A 209 -0.67 0.43 -13.60
N LEU A 210 -1.52 1.43 -13.41
CA LEU A 210 -1.30 2.50 -12.45
C LEU A 210 -1.79 2.01 -11.08
N ALA A 211 -0.85 1.67 -10.21
CA ALA A 211 -1.11 1.18 -8.85
C ALA A 211 -0.77 2.26 -7.81
N GLY A 212 -1.28 2.15 -6.60
CA GLY A 212 -0.86 3.01 -5.50
C GLY A 212 -1.56 2.69 -4.19
N SER A 213 -0.90 2.99 -3.07
CA SER A 213 -1.39 2.71 -1.71
C SER A 213 -1.70 3.99 -0.93
N SER A 214 -2.72 3.97 -0.07
CA SER A 214 -3.13 5.12 0.75
C SER A 214 -3.48 6.34 -0.13
N ALA A 215 -2.93 7.53 0.14
CA ALA A 215 -3.05 8.70 -0.73
C ALA A 215 -2.60 8.43 -2.19
N GLY A 216 -1.72 7.45 -2.42
CA GLY A 216 -1.38 6.96 -3.76
C GLY A 216 -2.52 6.20 -4.43
N GLY A 217 -3.32 5.44 -3.67
CA GLY A 217 -4.50 4.73 -4.16
C GLY A 217 -5.62 5.68 -4.56
N THR A 218 -5.90 6.70 -3.76
CA THR A 218 -6.77 7.82 -4.17
C THR A 218 -6.19 8.55 -5.39
N GLY A 219 -4.86 8.70 -5.44
CA GLY A 219 -4.13 9.23 -6.59
C GLY A 219 -4.34 8.43 -7.89
N VAL A 220 -4.48 7.09 -7.81
CA VAL A 220 -4.85 6.25 -8.96
C VAL A 220 -6.22 6.65 -9.48
N LEU A 221 -7.24 6.73 -8.61
CA LEU A 221 -8.61 7.11 -8.99
C LEU A 221 -8.64 8.49 -9.67
N LEU A 222 -7.87 9.45 -9.14
CA LEU A 222 -7.78 10.82 -9.65
C LEU A 222 -6.99 10.96 -10.97
N ASN A 223 -6.20 9.95 -11.39
CA ASN A 223 -5.28 10.06 -12.53
C ASN A 223 -5.37 8.95 -13.59
N VAL A 224 -6.03 7.82 -13.33
CA VAL A 224 -6.02 6.67 -14.26
C VAL A 224 -6.58 7.01 -15.64
N ASP A 225 -7.72 7.71 -15.70
CA ASP A 225 -8.32 8.16 -16.96
C ASP A 225 -7.43 9.21 -17.65
N ARG A 226 -6.82 10.13 -16.90
CA ARG A 226 -5.91 11.17 -17.41
C ARG A 226 -4.64 10.57 -18.05
N VAL A 227 -4.12 9.48 -17.49
CA VAL A 227 -2.99 8.73 -18.09
C VAL A 227 -3.41 8.02 -19.37
N ALA A 228 -4.64 7.50 -19.44
CA ALA A 228 -5.18 6.90 -20.66
C ALA A 228 -5.42 7.92 -21.78
N GLU A 229 -6.03 9.06 -21.44
CA GLU A 229 -6.21 10.20 -22.34
C GLU A 229 -4.87 10.70 -22.87
N GLN A 230 -3.87 10.90 -21.99
CA GLN A 230 -2.52 11.31 -22.40
C GLN A 230 -1.85 10.31 -23.37
N LEU A 231 -2.00 9.00 -23.16
CA LEU A 231 -1.42 8.00 -24.06
C LEU A 231 -2.15 7.93 -25.40
N GLU A 232 -3.47 8.14 -25.43
CA GLU A 232 -4.24 8.27 -26.66
C GLU A 232 -3.82 9.52 -27.46
N GLU A 233 -3.72 10.68 -26.82
CA GLU A 233 -3.26 11.94 -27.42
C GLU A 233 -1.83 11.86 -27.98
N LEU A 234 -0.93 11.13 -27.30
CA LEU A 234 0.44 10.91 -27.75
C LEU A 234 0.60 9.81 -28.82
N GLY A 235 -0.50 9.20 -29.29
CA GLY A 235 -0.49 8.23 -30.37
C GLY A 235 -0.23 6.78 -29.95
N TYR A 236 -0.50 6.42 -28.69
CA TYR A 236 -0.34 5.07 -28.13
C TYR A 236 -1.67 4.40 -27.70
N PRO A 237 -2.75 4.41 -28.52
CA PRO A 237 -4.07 3.86 -28.14
C PRO A 237 -4.07 2.33 -27.92
N ALA A 238 -3.00 1.63 -28.27
CA ALA A 238 -2.85 0.19 -28.06
C ALA A 238 -2.44 -0.19 -26.62
N ILE A 239 -2.02 0.78 -25.80
CA ILE A 239 -1.62 0.54 -24.40
C ILE A 239 -2.88 0.52 -23.53
N GLN A 240 -3.23 -0.65 -22.98
CA GLN A 240 -4.36 -0.75 -22.05
C GLN A 240 -3.98 -0.17 -20.68
N VAL A 241 -4.54 0.99 -20.35
CA VAL A 241 -4.39 1.60 -19.01
C VAL A 241 -5.43 1.02 -18.05
N ARG A 242 -4.97 0.63 -16.86
CA ARG A 242 -5.78 0.02 -15.79
C ARG A 242 -5.36 0.60 -14.43
N GLY A 243 -6.26 0.61 -13.45
CA GLY A 243 -5.98 1.09 -12.09
C GLY A 243 -5.93 -0.03 -11.05
N LEU A 244 -5.07 0.12 -10.05
CA LEU A 244 -5.09 -0.65 -8.80
C LEU A 244 -5.03 0.34 -7.61
N ALA A 245 -6.18 0.66 -7.05
CA ALA A 245 -6.30 1.57 -5.92
C ALA A 245 -6.32 0.77 -4.60
N ASP A 246 -5.24 0.87 -3.82
CA ASP A 246 -5.09 0.18 -2.54
C ASP A 246 -5.18 1.16 -1.35
N SER A 247 -6.00 0.84 -0.35
CA SER A 247 -6.24 1.64 0.87
C SER A 247 -6.54 3.11 0.57
N GLY A 248 -7.12 3.37 -0.61
CA GLY A 248 -7.36 4.70 -1.19
C GLY A 248 -8.84 5.08 -1.25
N TRP A 249 -9.71 4.24 -0.70
CA TRP A 249 -11.16 4.37 -0.74
C TRP A 249 -11.69 4.79 0.63
N PHE A 250 -11.79 6.10 0.82
CA PHE A 250 -12.30 6.72 2.04
C PHE A 250 -13.81 7.00 1.94
N LEU A 251 -14.44 7.11 3.11
CA LEU A 251 -15.79 7.62 3.30
C LEU A 251 -15.73 9.08 3.80
N ASP A 252 -16.73 9.87 3.41
CA ASP A 252 -17.00 11.23 3.88
C ASP A 252 -18.02 11.24 5.03
N ASN A 253 -17.90 10.26 5.91
CA ASN A 253 -18.74 10.02 7.07
C ASN A 253 -18.51 11.06 8.19
N LYS A 254 -19.38 11.03 9.20
CA LYS A 254 -19.24 11.85 10.41
C LYS A 254 -18.26 11.16 11.36
N GLN A 255 -17.31 11.91 11.90
CA GLN A 255 -16.38 11.44 12.94
C GLN A 255 -17.12 10.86 14.15
N TYR A 256 -16.49 9.89 14.83
CA TYR A 256 -17.00 9.33 16.10
C TYR A 256 -17.07 10.41 17.19
N ARG A 257 -16.04 11.25 17.27
CA ARG A 257 -15.99 12.45 18.13
C ARG A 257 -15.53 13.62 17.28
N HIS A 258 -16.35 14.66 17.18
CA HIS A 258 -16.01 15.86 16.42
C HIS A 258 -14.71 16.50 16.94
N THR A 259 -13.82 16.85 16.02
CA THR A 259 -12.63 17.66 16.26
C THR A 259 -12.59 18.84 15.30
N ASP A 260 -12.17 20.01 15.82
CA ASP A 260 -11.87 21.13 14.94
C ASP A 260 -10.70 20.76 14.01
N CYS A 261 -10.81 21.14 12.74
CA CYS A 261 -9.80 20.84 11.73
C CYS A 261 -8.55 21.74 11.92
N VAL A 262 -7.71 21.40 12.89
CA VAL A 262 -6.42 22.04 13.19
C VAL A 262 -5.25 21.21 12.63
N ASP A 263 -5.22 19.92 12.94
CA ASP A 263 -4.17 18.98 12.53
C ASP A 263 -4.60 18.12 11.33
N THR A 264 -3.63 17.67 10.53
CA THR A 264 -3.90 16.83 9.35
C THR A 264 -4.59 15.50 9.69
N ILE A 265 -4.20 14.86 10.80
CA ILE A 265 -4.54 13.46 11.09
C ILE A 265 -5.97 13.32 11.62
N THR A 266 -6.45 14.30 12.39
CA THR A 266 -7.76 14.30 13.05
C THR A 266 -8.76 15.26 12.41
N CYS A 267 -8.38 15.97 11.34
CA CYS A 267 -9.34 16.77 10.57
C CYS A 267 -10.31 15.84 9.81
N ALA A 268 -11.62 16.10 9.95
CA ALA A 268 -12.66 15.36 9.24
C ALA A 268 -12.39 15.31 7.72
N PRO A 269 -12.60 14.16 7.05
CA PRO A 269 -12.11 13.93 5.69
C PRO A 269 -12.69 14.91 4.67
N THR A 270 -13.95 15.33 4.83
CA THR A 270 -14.60 16.35 3.99
C THR A 270 -13.90 17.71 4.05
N GLU A 271 -13.68 18.22 5.26
CA GLU A 271 -13.08 19.53 5.49
C GLU A 271 -11.59 19.53 5.09
N ALA A 272 -10.88 18.44 5.35
CA ALA A 272 -9.50 18.24 4.94
C ALA A 272 -9.32 18.38 3.42
N ILE A 273 -10.16 17.70 2.63
CA ILE A 273 -10.11 17.77 1.16
C ILE A 273 -10.66 19.11 0.64
N ARG A 274 -11.72 19.68 1.24
CA ARG A 274 -12.25 21.01 0.86
C ARG A 274 -11.20 22.12 1.01
N ARG A 275 -10.37 22.07 2.05
CA ARG A 275 -9.21 22.95 2.20
C ARG A 275 -8.09 22.57 1.22
N GLY A 276 -7.77 21.29 1.14
CA GLY A 276 -6.69 20.74 0.32
C GLY A 276 -6.83 21.12 -1.15
N ILE A 277 -7.96 20.82 -1.79
CA ILE A 277 -8.16 21.05 -3.22
C ILE A 277 -7.95 22.52 -3.62
N ARG A 278 -8.37 23.47 -2.77
CA ARG A 278 -8.15 24.91 -2.97
C ARG A 278 -6.68 25.29 -2.78
N TYR A 279 -6.02 24.76 -1.75
CA TYR A 279 -4.62 25.06 -1.45
C TYR A 279 -3.65 24.44 -2.48
N TRP A 280 -3.98 23.28 -3.04
CA TRP A 280 -3.19 22.56 -4.03
C TRP A 280 -3.45 23.01 -5.48
N ASN A 281 -4.53 23.77 -5.72
CA ASN A 281 -5.14 23.91 -7.05
C ASN A 281 -5.34 22.52 -7.69
N GLY A 282 -6.01 21.64 -6.94
CA GLY A 282 -6.17 20.22 -7.27
C GLY A 282 -7.13 20.01 -8.43
N VAL A 283 -6.75 19.14 -9.37
CA VAL A 283 -7.56 18.77 -10.53
C VAL A 283 -8.11 17.35 -10.41
N VAL A 284 -9.42 17.20 -10.57
CA VAL A 284 -10.13 15.91 -10.53
C VAL A 284 -10.51 15.47 -11.95
N PRO A 285 -10.85 14.19 -12.18
CA PRO A 285 -11.29 13.74 -13.51
C PRO A 285 -12.54 14.45 -14.00
N GLU A 286 -12.54 14.84 -15.27
CA GLU A 286 -13.57 15.69 -15.87
C GLU A 286 -14.99 15.09 -15.77
N ARG A 287 -15.09 13.76 -15.91
CA ARG A 287 -16.35 13.02 -15.80
C ARG A 287 -16.98 13.13 -14.42
N CYS A 288 -16.15 13.09 -13.37
CA CYS A 288 -16.59 13.30 -12.00
C CYS A 288 -16.87 14.79 -11.73
N ARG A 289 -16.01 15.70 -12.20
CA ARG A 289 -16.20 17.15 -12.06
C ARG A 289 -17.59 17.60 -12.53
N ARG A 290 -18.04 17.10 -13.68
CA ARG A 290 -19.35 17.42 -14.27
C ARG A 290 -20.58 16.90 -13.49
N GLN A 291 -20.40 16.05 -12.48
CA GLN A 291 -21.49 15.57 -11.62
C GLN A 291 -21.74 16.49 -10.41
N PHE A 292 -20.80 17.36 -10.08
CA PHE A 292 -20.85 18.24 -8.91
C PHE A 292 -20.83 19.72 -9.33
N GLN A 293 -21.24 20.59 -8.41
CA GLN A 293 -21.20 22.04 -8.63
C GLN A 293 -19.74 22.55 -8.51
N GLU A 294 -19.48 23.72 -9.08
CA GLU A 294 -18.18 24.40 -8.94
C GLU A 294 -17.90 24.69 -7.45
N GLY A 295 -16.70 24.33 -6.98
CA GLY A 295 -16.32 24.36 -5.56
C GLY A 295 -16.67 23.09 -4.76
N GLU A 296 -17.44 22.17 -5.34
CA GLU A 296 -17.81 20.87 -4.75
C GLU A 296 -17.00 19.69 -5.35
N GLU A 297 -15.90 19.95 -6.05
CA GLU A 297 -15.05 18.93 -6.67
C GLU A 297 -14.33 18.02 -5.65
N TRP A 298 -14.30 18.42 -4.37
CA TRP A 298 -13.84 17.58 -3.25
C TRP A 298 -14.56 16.23 -3.20
N ASN A 299 -15.81 16.15 -3.68
CA ASN A 299 -16.56 14.90 -3.81
C ASN A 299 -15.79 13.83 -4.61
N CYS A 300 -14.98 14.23 -5.60
CA CYS A 300 -14.24 13.31 -6.48
C CYS A 300 -13.00 12.68 -5.82
N PHE A 301 -12.67 13.02 -4.57
CA PHE A 301 -11.63 12.32 -3.81
C PHE A 301 -12.17 11.07 -3.08
N PHE A 302 -13.50 10.92 -3.00
CA PHE A 302 -14.15 9.81 -2.32
C PHE A 302 -14.47 8.70 -3.31
N GLY A 303 -13.92 7.51 -3.07
CA GLY A 303 -13.87 6.43 -4.05
C GLY A 303 -15.23 6.07 -4.64
N TYR A 304 -16.27 6.02 -3.81
CA TYR A 304 -17.62 5.64 -4.22
C TYR A 304 -18.33 6.67 -5.11
N LYS A 305 -17.90 7.93 -5.08
CA LYS A 305 -18.42 9.01 -5.94
C LYS A 305 -17.69 9.06 -7.27
N ILE A 306 -16.36 8.89 -7.26
CA ILE A 306 -15.53 8.94 -8.47
C ILE A 306 -15.59 7.67 -9.31
N TYR A 307 -15.61 6.48 -8.69
CA TYR A 307 -15.51 5.19 -9.37
C TYR A 307 -16.57 4.95 -10.46
N PRO A 308 -17.87 5.29 -10.27
CA PRO A 308 -18.88 5.15 -11.33
C PRO A 308 -18.63 6.01 -12.58
N THR A 309 -17.72 6.99 -12.51
CA THR A 309 -17.41 7.94 -13.59
C THR A 309 -16.20 7.52 -14.42
N LEU A 310 -15.37 6.60 -13.91
CA LEU A 310 -14.10 6.21 -14.52
C LEU A 310 -14.32 5.39 -15.79
N ARG A 311 -13.49 5.64 -16.81
CA ARG A 311 -13.45 4.88 -18.07
C ARG A 311 -12.57 3.65 -17.94
N CYS A 312 -11.40 3.78 -17.32
CA CYS A 312 -10.45 2.69 -17.16
C CYS A 312 -10.96 1.65 -16.15
N PRO A 313 -10.70 0.34 -16.38
CA PRO A 313 -10.99 -0.67 -15.38
C PRO A 313 -10.07 -0.46 -14.17
N VAL A 314 -10.66 -0.36 -12.98
CA VAL A 314 -9.95 -0.21 -11.71
C VAL A 314 -10.27 -1.38 -10.79
N PHE A 315 -9.23 -2.00 -10.25
CA PHE A 315 -9.32 -2.94 -9.15
C PHE A 315 -9.14 -2.18 -7.83
N VAL A 316 -9.99 -2.44 -6.84
CA VAL A 316 -9.96 -1.76 -5.55
C VAL A 316 -9.58 -2.75 -4.46
N VAL A 317 -8.58 -2.39 -3.67
CA VAL A 317 -8.17 -3.10 -2.47
C VAL A 317 -8.40 -2.16 -1.29
N GLN A 318 -9.21 -2.56 -0.32
CA GLN A 318 -9.60 -1.72 0.80
C GLN A 318 -9.83 -2.56 2.05
N TRP A 319 -9.23 -2.13 3.16
CA TRP A 319 -9.59 -2.65 4.47
C TRP A 319 -10.96 -2.11 4.90
N LEU A 320 -11.84 -2.99 5.39
CA LEU A 320 -13.14 -2.62 5.98
C LEU A 320 -12.99 -1.78 7.25
N PHE A 321 -11.81 -1.79 7.87
CA PHE A 321 -11.48 -1.06 9.10
C PHE A 321 -10.09 -0.40 8.95
N ASP A 322 -9.95 0.44 7.92
CA ASP A 322 -8.69 1.09 7.58
C ASP A 322 -8.21 2.06 8.68
N GLU A 323 -6.95 1.95 9.09
CA GLU A 323 -6.37 2.77 10.16
C GLU A 323 -6.39 4.27 9.84
N ALA A 324 -6.23 4.65 8.57
CA ALA A 324 -6.26 6.06 8.17
C ALA A 324 -7.68 6.62 8.17
N GLN A 325 -8.69 5.80 7.82
CA GLN A 325 -10.10 6.17 7.99
C GLN A 325 -10.45 6.34 9.47
N LEU A 326 -10.08 5.38 10.32
CA LEU A 326 -10.31 5.47 11.76
C LEU A 326 -9.62 6.70 12.38
N ALA A 327 -8.42 7.07 11.91
CA ALA A 327 -7.71 8.25 12.37
C ALA A 327 -8.45 9.57 12.01
N VAL A 328 -8.90 9.74 10.76
CA VAL A 328 -9.68 10.94 10.36
C VAL A 328 -11.08 10.95 10.97
N ASP A 329 -11.62 9.79 11.35
CA ASP A 329 -12.86 9.64 12.11
C ASP A 329 -12.69 9.93 13.62
N ASN A 330 -11.47 10.26 14.05
CA ASN A 330 -11.10 10.51 15.45
C ASN A 330 -11.39 9.29 16.36
N VAL A 331 -11.07 8.10 15.86
CA VAL A 331 -11.13 6.81 16.57
C VAL A 331 -9.70 6.35 16.88
N HIS A 332 -9.37 6.26 18.16
CA HIS A 332 -8.08 5.76 18.64
C HIS A 332 -8.24 4.40 19.34
N LEU A 333 -7.38 3.45 19.00
CA LEU A 333 -7.33 2.12 19.61
C LEU A 333 -6.13 2.07 20.57
N THR A 334 -6.35 2.52 21.81
CA THR A 334 -5.28 2.84 22.79
C THR A 334 -4.91 1.67 23.72
N GLY A 335 -5.13 0.43 23.31
CA GLY A 335 -4.93 -0.74 24.18
C GLY A 335 -5.82 -0.75 25.44
N GLN A 336 -6.91 0.02 25.45
CA GLN A 336 -7.92 0.03 26.51
C GLN A 336 -9.23 -0.59 25.99
N PRO A 337 -10.10 -1.16 26.86
CA PRO A 337 -11.40 -1.68 26.46
C PRO A 337 -12.23 -0.63 25.70
N VAL A 338 -12.54 -0.93 24.44
CA VAL A 338 -13.32 -0.06 23.56
C VAL A 338 -14.75 0.08 24.08
N GLN A 339 -15.21 1.32 24.22
CA GLN A 339 -16.56 1.65 24.68
C GLN A 339 -17.61 1.13 23.68
N GLU A 340 -18.79 0.72 24.16
CA GLU A 340 -19.87 0.19 23.31
C GLU A 340 -20.24 1.14 22.15
N SER A 341 -20.28 2.45 22.39
CA SER A 341 -20.52 3.47 21.36
C SER A 341 -19.44 3.49 20.27
N GLN A 342 -18.17 3.37 20.65
CA GLN A 342 -17.03 3.30 19.73
C GLN A 342 -17.01 1.96 18.97
N ARG A 343 -17.38 0.86 19.65
CA ARG A 343 -17.54 -0.47 19.06
C ARG A 343 -18.63 -0.48 17.99
N LEU A 344 -19.81 0.09 18.28
CA LEU A 344 -20.91 0.27 17.33
C LEU A 344 -20.54 1.16 16.15
N TYR A 345 -19.78 2.24 16.39
CA TYR A 345 -19.27 3.11 15.32
C TYR A 345 -18.41 2.31 14.33
N ILE A 346 -17.45 1.53 14.84
CA ILE A 346 -16.56 0.70 14.01
C ILE A 346 -17.36 -0.34 13.19
N GLN A 347 -18.41 -0.95 13.77
CA GLN A 347 -19.29 -1.85 12.99
C GLN A 347 -20.01 -1.14 11.84
N ASN A 348 -20.54 0.04 12.11
CA ASN A 348 -21.29 0.80 11.11
C ASN A 348 -20.37 1.27 9.98
N LEU A 349 -19.15 1.70 10.30
CA LEU A 349 -18.10 1.98 9.32
C LEU A 349 -17.84 0.76 8.41
N GLY A 350 -17.65 -0.42 9.01
CA GLY A 350 -17.47 -1.66 8.26
C GLY A 350 -18.67 -1.95 7.35
N ARG A 351 -19.90 -1.79 7.83
CA ARG A 351 -21.14 -1.99 7.04
C ARG A 351 -21.32 -0.98 5.91
N GLU A 352 -21.00 0.29 6.14
CA GLU A 352 -21.03 1.32 5.10
C GLU A 352 -19.99 1.01 4.00
N LEU A 353 -18.81 0.53 4.40
CA LEU A 353 -17.84 0.00 3.44
C LEU A 353 -18.36 -1.26 2.73
N LEU A 354 -19.01 -2.25 3.37
CA LEU A 354 -19.48 -3.49 2.72
C LEU A 354 -20.31 -3.31 1.43
N HIS A 355 -20.89 -2.13 1.16
CA HIS A 355 -21.74 -1.84 0.00
C HIS A 355 -21.00 -1.60 -1.34
N GLY A 356 -19.70 -1.86 -1.46
CA GLY A 356 -18.96 -1.72 -2.73
C GLY A 356 -17.99 -2.89 -3.04
N PRO A 357 -17.14 -2.75 -4.08
CA PRO A 357 -16.35 -3.85 -4.63
C PRO A 357 -14.91 -3.91 -4.09
N TRP A 358 -14.63 -4.81 -3.13
CA TRP A 358 -13.33 -4.86 -2.42
C TRP A 358 -12.61 -6.21 -2.45
N GLU A 359 -11.35 -6.12 -2.05
CA GLU A 359 -10.43 -7.14 -1.55
C GLU A 359 -9.61 -6.52 -0.39
N PRO A 360 -9.14 -7.26 0.62
CA PRO A 360 -8.25 -6.72 1.66
C PRO A 360 -6.79 -6.59 1.20
N HIS A 361 -6.05 -5.70 1.86
CA HIS A 361 -4.64 -5.38 1.58
C HIS A 361 -3.69 -6.22 2.47
N ALA A 362 -2.39 -6.17 2.21
CA ALA A 362 -1.33 -6.25 3.21
C ALA A 362 0.00 -5.75 2.62
N LYS A 363 0.86 -5.15 3.43
CA LYS A 363 2.07 -4.44 2.96
C LYS A 363 3.37 -5.24 3.11
N TYR A 364 3.37 -6.12 4.09
CA TYR A 364 4.25 -7.28 4.25
C TYR A 364 3.30 -8.48 4.26
N HIS A 365 3.69 -9.62 3.70
CA HIS A 365 2.80 -10.80 3.62
C HIS A 365 1.52 -10.57 2.79
N TRP A 366 1.59 -9.77 1.72
CA TRP A 366 0.46 -9.50 0.80
C TRP A 366 -0.07 -10.73 0.04
N THR A 367 0.72 -11.81 0.05
CA THR A 367 0.38 -13.15 -0.44
C THR A 367 -0.53 -13.94 0.50
N ASP A 368 -0.51 -13.61 1.79
CA ASP A 368 -0.96 -14.50 2.87
C ASP A 368 -2.41 -14.19 3.27
N VAL A 369 -2.83 -12.92 3.11
CA VAL A 369 -4.21 -12.47 3.29
C VAL A 369 -5.11 -13.07 2.21
N GLN A 370 -6.24 -13.62 2.63
CA GLN A 370 -7.22 -14.31 1.80
C GLN A 370 -8.65 -13.93 2.17
N VAL A 371 -9.52 -13.80 1.16
CA VAL A 371 -10.98 -13.80 1.37
C VAL A 371 -11.58 -14.97 0.61
N LYS A 372 -12.45 -15.72 1.30
CA LYS A 372 -13.11 -16.92 0.75
C LYS A 372 -12.10 -17.90 0.10
N GLY A 373 -10.93 -18.06 0.72
CA GLY A 373 -9.85 -18.94 0.27
C GLY A 373 -9.10 -18.48 -0.99
N THR A 374 -9.18 -17.20 -1.36
CA THR A 374 -8.44 -16.61 -2.48
C THR A 374 -7.60 -15.44 -2.00
N SER A 375 -6.30 -15.44 -2.33
CA SER A 375 -5.38 -14.36 -1.99
C SER A 375 -5.41 -13.21 -2.99
N LEU A 376 -5.02 -12.01 -2.54
CA LEU A 376 -5.01 -10.80 -3.36
C LEU A 376 -4.21 -10.97 -4.69
N PRO A 377 -3.00 -11.57 -4.73
CA PRO A 377 -2.31 -11.82 -5.99
C PRO A 377 -3.12 -12.69 -6.96
N ARG A 378 -3.85 -13.68 -6.44
CA ARG A 378 -4.71 -14.56 -7.25
C ARG A 378 -5.94 -13.81 -7.77
N ALA A 379 -6.58 -12.98 -6.96
CA ALA A 379 -7.71 -12.15 -7.39
C ALA A 379 -7.30 -11.18 -8.52
N LEU A 380 -6.14 -10.52 -8.38
CA LEU A 380 -5.56 -9.68 -9.43
C LEU A 380 -5.25 -10.45 -10.72
N HIS A 381 -4.78 -11.69 -10.63
CA HIS A 381 -4.59 -12.55 -11.80
C HIS A 381 -5.92 -12.91 -12.47
N CYS A 382 -6.96 -13.21 -11.70
CA CYS A 382 -8.29 -13.49 -12.22
C CYS A 382 -8.90 -12.26 -12.92
N TRP A 383 -8.66 -11.06 -12.40
CA TRP A 383 -9.07 -9.80 -13.02
C TRP A 383 -8.29 -9.48 -14.30
N ASP A 384 -6.97 -9.70 -14.31
CA ASP A 384 -6.17 -9.58 -15.54
C ASP A 384 -6.71 -10.51 -16.64
N ARG A 385 -7.07 -11.76 -16.28
CA ARG A 385 -7.67 -12.72 -17.22
C ARG A 385 -9.06 -12.32 -17.70
N SER A 386 -9.95 -11.82 -16.83
CA SER A 386 -11.31 -11.42 -17.25
C SER A 386 -11.29 -10.27 -18.26
N LEU A 387 -10.33 -9.34 -18.13
CA LEU A 387 -10.11 -8.27 -19.10
C LEU A 387 -9.54 -8.76 -20.45
N HIS A 388 -8.78 -9.86 -20.46
CA HIS A 388 -8.33 -10.48 -21.71
C HIS A 388 -9.46 -11.23 -22.44
N ASP A 389 -10.29 -11.99 -21.71
CA ASP A 389 -11.39 -12.76 -22.31
C ASP A 389 -12.63 -11.88 -22.64
N SER A 390 -12.69 -10.63 -22.19
CA SER A 390 -13.75 -9.65 -22.53
C SER A 390 -13.90 -9.38 -24.03
N HIS A 391 -12.90 -9.71 -24.85
CA HIS A 391 -12.96 -9.63 -26.31
C HIS A 391 -13.61 -10.86 -26.98
N LYS A 392 -13.97 -11.90 -26.22
CA LYS A 392 -14.68 -13.10 -26.72
C LYS A 392 -16.15 -13.02 -26.31
N THR A 393 -17.03 -13.50 -27.18
CA THR A 393 -18.50 -13.35 -27.09
C THR A 393 -19.19 -14.08 -25.93
N SER A 394 -18.46 -14.67 -24.99
CA SER A 394 -19.00 -15.37 -23.82
C SER A 394 -18.66 -14.64 -22.53
N LYS A 395 -19.62 -13.89 -21.96
CA LYS A 395 -19.53 -13.24 -20.63
C LYS A 395 -19.67 -14.22 -19.46
N SER A 396 -19.18 -15.45 -19.61
CA SER A 396 -19.18 -16.48 -18.56
C SER A 396 -18.10 -16.18 -17.51
N PRO A 397 -18.44 -16.08 -16.21
CA PRO A 397 -17.44 -15.93 -15.14
C PRO A 397 -16.39 -17.05 -15.19
N LEU A 398 -15.12 -16.71 -14.97
CA LEU A 398 -14.03 -17.68 -14.95
C LEU A 398 -14.21 -18.65 -13.78
N LYS A 399 -14.55 -19.91 -14.07
CA LYS A 399 -14.78 -20.96 -13.07
C LYS A 399 -13.54 -21.11 -12.18
N GLY A 400 -13.70 -20.89 -10.88
CA GLY A 400 -12.60 -20.94 -9.90
C GLY A 400 -11.65 -19.74 -9.91
N CYS A 401 -12.03 -18.62 -10.56
CA CYS A 401 -11.25 -17.38 -10.59
C CYS A 401 -12.13 -16.16 -10.22
N PRO A 402 -12.49 -15.99 -8.94
CA PRO A 402 -13.27 -14.85 -8.48
C PRO A 402 -12.45 -13.54 -8.55
N VAL A 403 -13.17 -12.41 -8.66
CA VAL A 403 -12.62 -11.04 -8.80
C VAL A 403 -13.34 -10.00 -7.93
N HIS A 404 -14.18 -10.47 -7.01
CA HIS A 404 -14.96 -9.66 -6.08
C HIS A 404 -15.11 -10.46 -4.78
N LEU A 405 -14.18 -10.25 -3.84
CA LEU A 405 -14.09 -10.98 -2.59
C LEU A 405 -14.16 -10.00 -1.42
N VAL A 406 -15.36 -9.46 -1.24
CA VAL A 406 -15.73 -8.73 -0.02
C VAL A 406 -15.92 -9.74 1.12
N ASP A 407 -15.20 -9.54 2.22
CA ASP A 407 -15.43 -10.28 3.47
C ASP A 407 -16.82 -9.92 4.04
N SER A 408 -17.52 -10.87 4.66
CA SER A 408 -18.88 -10.64 5.20
C SER A 408 -18.90 -10.35 6.70
N CYS A 409 -17.75 -10.38 7.36
CA CYS A 409 -17.68 -10.24 8.81
C CYS A 409 -17.81 -8.77 9.29
N PRO A 410 -18.61 -8.50 10.35
CA PRO A 410 -18.90 -7.14 10.81
C PRO A 410 -17.91 -6.57 11.84
N TRP A 411 -16.70 -7.14 11.97
CA TRP A 411 -15.75 -6.81 13.03
C TRP A 411 -14.30 -6.83 12.52
N PRO A 412 -13.37 -6.02 13.06
CA PRO A 412 -11.96 -6.15 12.71
C PRO A 412 -11.39 -7.50 13.18
N HIS A 413 -10.39 -8.02 12.46
CA HIS A 413 -9.61 -9.23 12.83
C HIS A 413 -10.34 -10.58 12.91
N CYS A 414 -11.61 -10.67 12.55
CA CYS A 414 -12.31 -11.96 12.46
C CYS A 414 -11.92 -12.81 11.24
N ASN A 415 -11.23 -12.24 10.24
CA ASN A 415 -10.59 -13.02 9.19
C ASN A 415 -9.24 -13.53 9.72
N PRO A 416 -9.02 -14.85 9.79
CA PRO A 416 -7.81 -15.43 10.40
C PRO A 416 -6.53 -15.13 9.61
N SER A 417 -6.64 -14.71 8.35
CA SER A 417 -5.49 -14.32 7.53
C SER A 417 -5.09 -12.84 7.66
N CYS A 418 -5.75 -12.05 8.52
CA CYS A 418 -5.35 -10.66 8.75
C CYS A 418 -3.93 -10.57 9.35
N PRO A 419 -3.05 -9.66 8.87
CA PRO A 419 -1.73 -9.43 9.44
C PRO A 419 -1.82 -9.03 10.92
N THR A 420 -0.87 -9.47 11.76
CA THR A 420 -0.87 -9.18 13.20
C THR A 420 -1.08 -7.70 13.51
N VAL A 421 -2.02 -7.41 14.44
CA VAL A 421 -2.27 -6.04 14.89
C VAL A 421 -1.02 -5.50 15.55
N ARG A 422 -0.75 -4.21 15.35
CA ARG A 422 0.26 -3.48 16.11
C ARG A 422 -0.39 -2.35 16.88
N ASP A 423 -0.02 -2.20 18.14
CA ASP A 423 -0.46 -1.08 18.96
C ASP A 423 0.02 0.25 18.37
N GLN A 424 -0.90 1.21 18.23
CA GLN A 424 -0.65 2.46 17.48
C GLN A 424 0.40 3.39 18.12
N PHE A 425 0.69 3.21 19.41
CA PHE A 425 1.59 4.09 20.18
C PHE A 425 2.96 3.46 20.42
N THR A 426 3.00 2.16 20.67
CA THR A 426 4.20 1.39 21.00
C THR A 426 4.77 0.61 19.82
N GLY A 427 3.96 0.37 18.78
CA GLY A 427 4.33 -0.43 17.60
C GLY A 427 4.51 -1.93 17.88
N GLN A 428 4.18 -2.40 19.09
CA GLN A 428 4.31 -3.81 19.47
C GLN A 428 3.19 -4.64 18.86
N GLU A 429 3.51 -5.88 18.48
CA GLU A 429 2.50 -6.83 17.97
C GLU A 429 1.58 -7.31 19.09
N MET A 430 0.29 -7.31 18.80
CA MET A 430 -0.78 -7.78 19.67
C MET A 430 -1.34 -9.06 19.07
N ASN A 431 -1.48 -10.11 19.87
CA ASN A 431 -2.13 -11.32 19.39
C ASN A 431 -3.65 -11.08 19.23
N VAL A 432 -4.31 -11.94 18.44
CA VAL A 432 -5.72 -11.69 18.06
C VAL A 432 -6.65 -11.79 19.28
N ALA A 433 -6.35 -12.63 20.27
CA ALA A 433 -7.10 -12.69 21.53
C ALA A 433 -7.00 -11.39 22.34
N GLN A 434 -5.79 -10.82 22.50
CA GLN A 434 -5.57 -9.52 23.13
C GLN A 434 -6.36 -8.45 22.38
N PHE A 435 -6.23 -8.37 21.05
CA PHE A 435 -6.95 -7.39 20.26
C PHE A 435 -8.48 -7.49 20.43
N LEU A 436 -9.06 -8.69 20.42
CA LEU A 436 -10.49 -8.89 20.65
C LEU A 436 -10.92 -8.45 22.06
N MET A 437 -10.14 -8.78 23.09
CA MET A 437 -10.39 -8.29 24.46
C MET A 437 -10.32 -6.76 24.54
N HIS A 438 -9.33 -6.13 23.90
CA HIS A 438 -9.22 -4.67 23.82
C HIS A 438 -10.40 -4.05 23.06
N MET A 439 -10.89 -4.69 22.01
CA MET A 439 -12.08 -4.25 21.27
C MET A 439 -13.41 -4.45 22.04
N GLY A 440 -13.36 -4.82 23.32
CA GLY A 440 -14.54 -4.97 24.18
C GLY A 440 -15.36 -6.22 23.87
N PHE A 441 -14.72 -7.27 23.36
CA PHE A 441 -15.33 -8.58 23.16
C PHE A 441 -14.88 -9.57 24.23
N ASP A 442 -15.84 -10.22 24.87
CA ASP A 442 -15.58 -11.51 25.51
C ASP A 442 -15.39 -12.58 24.43
N VAL A 443 -14.40 -13.44 24.64
CA VAL A 443 -14.15 -14.65 23.85
C VAL A 443 -15.42 -15.49 23.71
N GLN A 444 -16.24 -15.59 24.78
CA GLN A 444 -17.51 -16.34 24.70
C GLN A 444 -18.45 -15.76 23.63
N THR A 445 -18.58 -14.44 23.56
CA THR A 445 -19.44 -13.78 22.56
C THR A 445 -18.92 -13.97 21.14
N VAL A 446 -17.60 -13.89 20.93
CA VAL A 446 -16.99 -14.13 19.60
C VAL A 446 -17.16 -15.58 19.18
N ALA A 447 -16.93 -16.53 20.10
CA ALA A 447 -17.07 -17.96 19.84
C ALA A 447 -18.51 -18.31 19.45
N GLN A 448 -19.49 -17.79 20.20
CA GLN A 448 -20.91 -17.96 19.89
C GLN A 448 -21.31 -17.35 18.54
N GLN A 449 -20.74 -16.19 18.15
CA GLN A 449 -20.97 -15.59 16.82
C GLN A 449 -20.28 -16.36 15.67
N GLN A 450 -19.15 -17.01 15.95
CA GLN A 450 -18.40 -17.85 15.00
C GLN A 450 -18.94 -19.29 14.90
N GLY A 451 -19.89 -19.69 15.77
CA GLY A 451 -20.35 -21.09 15.88
C GLY A 451 -19.27 -22.05 16.42
N LEU A 452 -18.34 -21.53 17.22
CA LEU A 452 -17.21 -22.25 17.80
C LEU A 452 -17.37 -22.37 19.33
N GLU A 453 -16.76 -23.41 19.90
CA GLU A 453 -16.54 -23.49 21.36
C GLU A 453 -15.53 -22.43 21.81
N PRO A 454 -15.73 -21.72 22.94
CA PRO A 454 -14.81 -20.68 23.41
C PRO A 454 -13.37 -21.17 23.62
N SER A 455 -13.20 -22.41 24.08
CA SER A 455 -11.89 -23.07 24.22
C SER A 455 -11.21 -23.36 22.89
N LYS A 456 -11.99 -23.71 21.86
CA LYS A 456 -11.50 -23.94 20.49
C LYS A 456 -11.14 -22.63 19.80
N LEU A 457 -11.91 -21.57 20.02
CA LEU A 457 -11.56 -20.23 19.57
C LEU A 457 -10.27 -19.74 20.27
N LEU A 458 -10.14 -19.91 21.60
CA LEU A 458 -8.91 -19.57 22.32
C LEU A 458 -7.67 -20.30 21.79
N GLY A 459 -7.79 -21.58 21.44
CA GLY A 459 -6.71 -22.33 20.77
C GLY A 459 -6.31 -21.67 19.44
N LEU A 460 -7.28 -21.45 18.54
CA LEU A 460 -7.07 -20.79 17.24
C LEU A 460 -6.54 -19.34 17.33
N LEU A 461 -6.75 -18.66 18.45
CA LEU A 461 -6.25 -17.30 18.69
C LEU A 461 -4.90 -17.26 19.43
N SER A 462 -4.45 -18.39 20.00
CA SER A 462 -3.20 -18.50 20.76
C SER A 462 -2.09 -19.18 19.96
N ASP A 463 -2.44 -20.21 19.18
CA ASP A 463 -1.54 -20.87 18.25
C ASP A 463 -1.56 -20.10 16.92
N GLY A 464 -0.63 -19.15 16.76
CA GLY A 464 -0.45 -18.40 15.51
C GLY A 464 0.13 -19.31 14.42
N SER A 465 -0.73 -20.04 13.69
CA SER A 465 -0.36 -21.01 12.64
C SER A 465 -1.43 -21.11 11.56
#